data_AF-A0A3B8U5H7-F1
#
_entry.id   AF-A0A3B8U5H7-F1
#
_cell.length_a   1.000
_cell.length_b   1.000
_cell.length_c   1.000
_cell.angle_alpha   90.00
_cell.angle_beta   90.00
_cell.angle_gamma   90.00
#
_symmetry.space_group_name_H-M   'P 1'
#
loop_
_entity.id
_entity.type
_entity.pdbx_description
1 polymer ?
#
loop_
_entity_poly.entity_id
_entity_poly.type
_entity_poly.pdbx_seq_one_letter_code
_entity_poly.pdbx_strand_id
1 'polypeptide(L)'
;MDEEAPPKLSWDYQTFLIDGAPFYPTPDNTLIVELPCQPHADLSWTVPSTTKKILWRFVFDLEAPFFPLTDEQRFQALALACKHFSQTIWPLYKEQSLGGILFQGSADFHSHFLWNDLQKTNYETWTEQNKNAHPQFFCADALSSYCQLLAHHLPDELPLVLCFDASPLPSLTRALNLLSRERFEHFLIAIQAPRWPMPSLRYNQDGLSFLPLSALTGLCFPKNECMTEETFFEIDKIIDALYESNHPFRVVFEEFLAEQWDGLDEIQVLPHSLSAQGRRKLLGFEAAGGTVREL
;
A
#
# COMPACT_ATOMS: atom_id res chain seq x y z
N MET A 1 -31.81 28.39 11.55
CA MET A 1 -31.38 26.98 11.49
C MET A 1 -29.91 27.07 11.17
N ASP A 2 -29.11 27.23 12.23
CA ASP A 2 -27.66 27.27 12.10
C ASP A 2 -27.22 25.83 11.83
N GLU A 3 -26.67 25.60 10.64
CA GLU A 3 -25.92 24.38 10.36
C GLU A 3 -24.70 24.41 11.29
N GLU A 4 -24.79 23.69 12.40
CA GLU A 4 -23.65 23.40 13.24
C GLU A 4 -22.57 22.79 12.35
N ALA A 5 -21.49 23.55 12.15
CA ALA A 5 -20.29 23.03 11.51
C ALA A 5 -19.89 21.76 12.28
N PRO A 6 -19.70 20.62 11.58
CA PRO A 6 -19.35 19.38 12.26
C PRO A 6 -18.09 19.60 13.10
N PRO A 7 -18.01 18.96 14.29
CA PRO A 7 -16.89 19.15 15.20
C PRO A 7 -15.58 18.91 14.43
N LYS A 8 -14.64 19.84 14.58
CA LYS A 8 -13.24 19.67 14.15
C LYS A 8 -12.66 18.50 14.93
N LEU A 9 -12.88 17.29 14.43
CA LEU A 9 -12.17 16.11 14.88
C LEU A 9 -10.74 16.25 14.34
N SER A 10 -9.78 16.50 15.25
CA SER A 10 -8.36 16.41 14.94
C SER A 10 -7.98 14.94 14.79
N TRP A 11 -8.32 14.36 13.64
CA TRP A 11 -7.79 13.05 13.26
C TRP A 11 -6.46 13.27 12.57
N ASP A 12 -5.35 13.26 13.32
CA ASP A 12 -4.01 13.31 12.73
C ASP A 12 -3.64 11.93 12.14
N TYR A 13 -4.33 11.56 11.05
CA TYR A 13 -3.93 10.47 10.15
C TYR A 13 -2.76 10.96 9.29
N GLN A 14 -1.55 11.05 9.86
CA GLN A 14 -0.32 11.39 9.14
C GLN A 14 0.05 10.43 7.97
N THR A 15 -0.82 9.49 7.59
CA THR A 15 -0.52 8.45 6.59
C THR A 15 -0.91 8.78 5.15
N PHE A 16 -1.55 9.92 4.89
CA PHE A 16 -1.80 10.38 3.50
C PHE A 16 -1.58 11.88 3.36
N LEU A 17 -0.66 12.46 4.14
CA LEU A 17 -0.24 13.84 3.94
C LEU A 17 0.84 13.87 2.84
N ILE A 18 0.55 14.53 1.72
CA ILE A 18 1.57 14.96 0.76
C ILE A 18 1.82 16.44 1.04
N ASP A 19 3.07 16.76 1.39
CA ASP A 19 3.49 18.13 1.76
C ASP A 19 2.62 18.76 2.86
N GLY A 20 2.14 17.94 3.81
CA GLY A 20 1.29 18.39 4.92
C GLY A 20 -0.18 18.61 4.57
N ALA A 21 -0.60 18.34 3.32
CA ALA A 21 -1.99 18.38 2.90
C ALA A 21 -2.54 16.96 2.71
N PRO A 22 -3.78 16.68 3.14
CA PRO A 22 -4.30 15.34 3.03
C PRO A 22 -4.73 14.99 1.60
N PHE A 23 -4.33 13.79 1.17
CA PHE A 23 -4.72 13.18 -0.09
C PHE A 23 -6.05 12.43 0.08
N TYR A 24 -7.13 13.14 -0.24
CA TYR A 24 -8.49 12.58 -0.25
C TYR A 24 -9.06 12.61 -1.67
N PRO A 25 -8.74 11.62 -2.51
CA PRO A 25 -9.42 11.47 -3.78
C PRO A 25 -10.91 11.22 -3.51
N THR A 26 -11.75 12.00 -4.17
CA THR A 26 -13.20 11.77 -4.22
C THR A 26 -13.57 11.47 -5.66
N PRO A 27 -14.34 10.39 -5.94
CA PRO A 27 -14.75 10.05 -7.31
C PRO A 27 -15.40 11.22 -8.05
N ASP A 28 -16.20 12.03 -7.36
CA ASP A 28 -16.95 13.13 -7.99
C ASP A 28 -16.05 14.28 -8.50
N ASN A 29 -14.91 14.53 -7.85
CA ASN A 29 -14.00 15.64 -8.16
C ASN A 29 -12.66 15.19 -8.77
N THR A 30 -12.54 13.91 -9.13
CA THR A 30 -11.32 13.36 -9.72
C THR A 30 -11.60 12.93 -11.15
N LEU A 31 -10.68 13.26 -12.07
CA LEU A 31 -10.65 12.72 -13.42
C LEU A 31 -9.45 11.77 -13.51
N ILE A 32 -9.69 10.52 -13.87
CA ILE A 32 -8.61 9.58 -14.18
C ILE A 32 -8.25 9.75 -15.64
N VAL A 33 -6.98 10.07 -15.92
CA VAL A 33 -6.45 10.16 -17.28
C VAL A 33 -5.50 9.01 -17.49
N GLU A 34 -5.82 8.15 -18.44
CA GLU A 34 -5.00 7.01 -18.80
C GLU A 34 -3.88 7.44 -19.74
N LEU A 35 -2.67 7.02 -19.42
CA LEU A 35 -1.47 7.27 -20.19
C LEU A 35 -0.95 5.92 -20.70
N PRO A 36 -1.19 5.57 -21.97
CA PRO A 36 -0.57 4.41 -22.60
C PRO A 36 0.96 4.55 -22.56
N CYS A 37 1.62 3.67 -21.81
CA CYS A 37 3.06 3.69 -21.56
C CYS A 37 3.74 2.40 -22.03
N GLN A 38 3.04 1.56 -22.79
CA GLN A 38 3.61 0.35 -23.35
C GLN A 38 4.78 0.67 -24.29
N PRO A 39 5.72 -0.27 -24.51
CA PRO A 39 6.86 -0.05 -25.41
C PRO A 39 6.50 0.34 -26.85
N HIS A 40 5.28 0.04 -27.30
CA HIS A 40 4.78 0.34 -28.65
C HIS A 40 3.86 1.58 -28.69
N ALA A 41 3.61 2.23 -27.54
CA ALA A 41 2.83 3.46 -27.48
C ALA A 41 3.60 4.61 -28.12
N ASP A 42 2.88 5.50 -28.81
CA ASP A 42 3.46 6.69 -29.46
C ASP A 42 3.70 7.87 -28.50
N LEU A 43 3.28 7.71 -27.23
CA LEU A 43 3.33 8.71 -26.16
C LEU A 43 2.62 10.04 -26.50
N SER A 44 1.73 10.03 -27.49
CA SER A 44 0.98 11.21 -27.92
C SER A 44 -0.29 11.39 -27.09
N TRP A 45 -0.11 11.71 -25.81
CA TRP A 45 -1.21 11.83 -24.86
C TRP A 45 -1.97 13.15 -25.03
N THR A 46 -3.30 13.07 -24.96
CA THR A 46 -4.17 14.25 -24.94
C THR A 46 -4.89 14.30 -23.61
N VAL A 47 -4.85 15.45 -22.96
CA VAL A 47 -5.49 15.66 -21.66
C VAL A 47 -6.77 16.47 -21.88
N PRO A 48 -7.96 15.93 -21.55
CA PRO A 48 -9.20 16.66 -21.66
C PRO A 48 -9.16 17.94 -20.81
N SER A 49 -9.71 19.05 -21.33
CA SER A 49 -9.90 20.25 -20.51
C SER A 49 -10.85 19.94 -19.36
N THR A 50 -10.40 20.17 -18.13
CA THR A 50 -11.15 19.83 -16.92
C THR A 50 -10.88 20.84 -15.81
N THR A 51 -11.86 20.99 -14.91
CA THR A 51 -11.70 21.70 -13.63
C THR A 51 -11.48 20.73 -12.47
N LYS A 52 -11.63 19.43 -12.70
CA LYS A 52 -11.40 18.37 -11.70
C LYS A 52 -9.90 18.17 -11.46
N LYS A 53 -9.56 17.60 -10.31
CA LYS A 53 -8.19 17.13 -10.06
C LYS A 53 -7.90 15.89 -10.89
N ILE A 54 -6.66 15.72 -11.35
CA ILE A 54 -6.28 14.67 -12.28
C ILE A 54 -5.49 13.59 -11.55
N LEU A 55 -5.93 12.34 -11.68
CA LEU A 55 -5.17 11.17 -11.27
C LEU A 55 -4.63 10.47 -12.53
N TRP A 56 -3.32 10.41 -12.67
CA TRP A 56 -2.67 9.87 -13.87
C TRP A 56 -2.55 8.36 -13.75
N ARG A 57 -3.13 7.59 -14.65
CA ARG A 57 -2.96 6.13 -14.66
C ARG A 57 -1.95 5.73 -15.73
N PHE A 58 -0.78 5.29 -15.31
CA PHE A 58 0.26 4.82 -16.22
C PHE A 58 -0.05 3.37 -16.63
N VAL A 59 -0.33 3.15 -17.92
CA VAL A 59 -0.69 1.83 -18.45
C VAL A 59 0.56 1.17 -19.02
N PHE A 60 1.26 0.42 -18.17
CA PHE A 60 2.51 -0.28 -18.52
C PHE A 60 2.32 -1.75 -18.95
N ASP A 61 1.10 -2.28 -18.82
CA ASP A 61 0.74 -3.70 -19.01
C ASP A 61 1.61 -4.67 -18.19
N LEU A 62 1.74 -4.38 -16.89
CA LEU A 62 2.44 -5.26 -15.94
C LEU A 62 1.58 -6.43 -15.44
N GLU A 63 0.25 -6.41 -15.67
CA GLU A 63 -0.71 -7.30 -15.01
C GLU A 63 -0.75 -8.75 -15.55
N ALA A 64 -0.40 -9.01 -16.82
CA ALA A 64 -0.45 -10.39 -17.36
C ALA A 64 0.29 -10.55 -18.70
N PRO A 65 0.80 -11.76 -19.01
CA PRO A 65 1.60 -12.65 -18.18
C PRO A 65 3.10 -12.35 -18.44
N PHE A 66 3.56 -11.13 -18.22
CA PHE A 66 4.98 -10.82 -18.37
C PHE A 66 5.34 -9.73 -17.38
N PHE A 67 5.86 -10.16 -16.23
CA PHE A 67 6.77 -9.41 -15.38
C PHE A 67 8.22 -9.72 -15.78
N PRO A 68 8.73 -9.28 -16.96
CA PRO A 68 10.12 -9.50 -17.28
C PRO A 68 10.91 -8.40 -16.57
N LEU A 69 11.00 -8.49 -15.24
CA LEU A 69 11.83 -7.60 -14.42
C LEU A 69 13.31 -7.59 -14.89
N THR A 70 13.68 -8.60 -15.66
CA THR A 70 15.01 -8.79 -16.27
C THR A 70 15.15 -8.27 -17.70
N ASP A 71 14.05 -7.86 -18.35
CA ASP A 71 14.09 -7.29 -19.69
C ASP A 71 14.42 -5.79 -19.60
N GLU A 72 15.72 -5.52 -19.72
CA GLU A 72 16.27 -4.17 -19.69
C GLU A 72 15.69 -3.28 -20.80
N GLN A 73 15.46 -3.83 -22.00
CA GLN A 73 14.93 -3.04 -23.11
C GLN A 73 13.50 -2.58 -22.82
N ARG A 74 12.67 -3.50 -22.29
CA ARG A 74 11.31 -3.14 -21.85
C ARG A 74 11.38 -2.08 -20.75
N PHE A 75 12.22 -2.26 -19.74
CA PHE A 75 12.35 -1.25 -18.68
C PHE A 75 12.74 0.13 -19.23
N GLN A 76 13.72 0.22 -20.13
CA GLN A 76 14.13 1.49 -20.73
C GLN A 76 13.00 2.17 -21.52
N ALA A 77 12.15 1.39 -22.19
CA ALA A 77 10.98 1.92 -22.87
C ALA A 77 9.93 2.49 -21.89
N LEU A 78 9.63 1.79 -20.79
CA LEU A 78 8.72 2.30 -19.75
C LEU A 78 9.30 3.54 -19.07
N ALA A 79 10.60 3.53 -18.76
CA ALA A 79 11.33 4.66 -18.20
C ALA A 79 11.28 5.89 -19.13
N LEU A 80 11.36 5.71 -20.45
CA LEU A 80 11.21 6.79 -21.42
C LEU A 80 9.80 7.40 -21.37
N ALA A 81 8.76 6.59 -21.20
CA ALA A 81 7.40 7.09 -21.03
C ALA A 81 7.27 7.95 -19.76
N CYS A 82 7.80 7.50 -18.62
CA CYS A 82 7.84 8.30 -17.39
C CYS A 82 8.58 9.64 -17.59
N LYS A 83 9.75 9.61 -18.23
CA LYS A 83 10.52 10.83 -18.55
C LYS A 83 9.74 11.78 -19.45
N HIS A 84 9.05 11.23 -20.46
CA HIS A 84 8.21 12.01 -21.35
C HIS A 84 7.10 12.72 -20.57
N PHE A 85 6.39 12.00 -19.69
CA PHE A 85 5.37 12.59 -18.81
C PHE A 85 5.93 13.76 -17.98
N SER A 86 7.07 13.55 -17.33
CA SER A 86 7.73 14.57 -16.50
C SER A 86 8.13 15.82 -17.30
N GLN A 87 8.45 15.68 -18.57
CA GLN A 87 8.92 16.76 -19.43
C GLN A 87 7.79 17.49 -20.16
N THR A 88 6.72 16.79 -20.55
CA THR A 88 5.69 17.35 -21.45
C THR A 88 4.36 17.59 -20.75
N ILE A 89 3.89 16.64 -19.94
CA ILE A 89 2.58 16.71 -19.30
C ILE A 89 2.69 17.41 -17.95
N TRP A 90 3.61 16.97 -17.09
CA TRP A 90 3.70 17.45 -15.72
C TRP A 90 3.80 18.98 -15.60
N PRO A 91 4.65 19.70 -16.37
CA PRO A 91 4.77 21.15 -16.23
C PRO A 91 3.48 21.92 -16.56
N LEU A 92 2.60 21.33 -17.38
CA LEU A 92 1.34 21.95 -17.80
C LEU A 92 0.21 21.71 -16.78
N TYR A 93 0.25 20.57 -16.08
CA TYR A 93 -0.86 20.09 -15.25
C TYR A 93 -0.48 19.90 -13.78
N LYS A 94 0.71 20.33 -13.32
CA LYS A 94 1.18 20.19 -11.94
C LYS A 94 0.13 20.59 -10.90
N GLU A 95 -0.43 21.79 -11.03
CA GLU A 95 -1.43 22.33 -10.08
C GLU A 95 -2.77 21.56 -10.08
N GLN A 96 -3.09 20.87 -11.16
CA GLN A 96 -4.30 20.06 -11.29
C GLN A 96 -4.06 18.60 -10.89
N SER A 97 -2.80 18.18 -10.84
CA SER A 97 -2.44 16.79 -10.56
C SER A 97 -2.66 16.46 -9.10
N LEU A 98 -3.30 15.31 -8.87
CA LEU A 98 -3.52 14.73 -7.56
C LEU A 98 -2.45 13.69 -7.25
N GLY A 99 -2.12 12.83 -8.22
CA GLY A 99 -1.16 11.73 -8.07
C GLY A 99 -1.09 10.86 -9.32
N GLY A 100 -0.29 9.80 -9.26
CA GLY A 100 -0.10 8.82 -10.32
C GLY A 100 -0.34 7.39 -9.84
N ILE A 101 -1.19 6.63 -10.51
CA ILE A 101 -1.31 5.19 -10.35
C ILE A 101 -0.23 4.54 -11.21
N LEU A 102 0.81 4.01 -10.57
CA LEU A 102 1.96 3.39 -11.24
C LEU A 102 1.73 1.90 -11.52
N PHE A 103 0.95 1.25 -10.67
CA PHE A 103 0.57 -0.15 -10.82
C PHE A 103 -0.88 -0.32 -10.41
N GLN A 104 -1.59 -1.14 -11.16
CA GLN A 104 -2.87 -1.72 -10.80
C GLN A 104 -2.76 -3.22 -11.05
N GLY A 105 -3.38 -4.08 -10.26
CA GLY A 105 -3.36 -5.53 -10.52
C GLY A 105 -3.53 -6.40 -9.28
N SER A 106 -3.36 -7.70 -9.47
CA SER A 106 -3.44 -8.70 -8.39
C SER A 106 -2.31 -8.52 -7.36
N ALA A 107 -2.63 -8.72 -6.08
CA ALA A 107 -1.66 -8.84 -4.99
C ALA A 107 -1.02 -10.24 -4.91
N ASP A 108 -1.50 -11.22 -5.70
CA ASP A 108 -0.84 -12.51 -5.84
C ASP A 108 0.35 -12.40 -6.79
N PHE A 109 1.44 -11.83 -6.27
CA PHE A 109 2.64 -11.56 -7.04
C PHE A 109 3.29 -12.82 -7.61
N HIS A 110 3.07 -13.98 -7.01
CA HIS A 110 3.71 -15.23 -7.40
C HIS A 110 3.12 -15.83 -8.68
N SER A 111 1.79 -15.82 -8.85
CA SER A 111 1.15 -16.47 -10.01
C SER A 111 1.49 -15.78 -11.34
N HIS A 112 1.88 -14.51 -11.30
CA HIS A 112 2.27 -13.73 -12.48
C HIS A 112 3.79 -13.55 -12.61
N PHE A 113 4.58 -14.12 -11.70
CA PHE A 113 6.03 -13.94 -11.68
C PHE A 113 6.74 -14.85 -12.70
N LEU A 114 7.67 -14.29 -13.48
CA LEU A 114 8.46 -15.05 -14.44
C LEU A 114 9.68 -15.70 -13.76
N TRP A 115 9.55 -16.96 -13.38
CA TRP A 115 10.61 -17.77 -12.76
C TRP A 115 11.63 -18.30 -13.78
N ASN A 116 12.48 -17.42 -14.30
CA ASN A 116 13.66 -17.81 -15.06
C ASN A 116 14.83 -18.22 -14.14
N ASP A 117 15.91 -18.76 -14.71
CA ASP A 117 17.04 -19.28 -13.93
C ASP A 117 17.72 -18.20 -13.08
N LEU A 118 17.85 -16.97 -13.60
CA LEU A 118 18.38 -15.83 -12.84
C LEU A 118 17.52 -15.52 -11.61
N GLN A 119 16.19 -15.50 -11.76
CA GLN A 119 15.29 -15.21 -10.65
C GLN A 119 15.27 -16.33 -9.60
N LYS A 120 15.44 -17.58 -10.00
CA LYS A 120 15.61 -18.69 -9.05
C LYS A 120 16.88 -18.53 -8.22
N THR A 121 18.01 -18.20 -8.86
CA THR A 121 19.27 -17.91 -8.15
C THR A 121 19.15 -16.70 -7.22
N ASN A 122 18.48 -15.63 -7.66
CA ASN A 122 18.21 -14.46 -6.83
C ASN A 122 17.35 -14.83 -5.62
N TYR A 123 16.31 -15.65 -5.81
CA TYR A 123 15.46 -16.13 -4.74
C TYR A 123 16.26 -16.97 -3.73
N GLU A 124 17.06 -17.93 -4.19
CA GLU A 124 17.94 -18.73 -3.33
C GLU A 124 18.84 -17.83 -2.46
N THR A 125 19.50 -16.85 -3.07
CA THR A 125 20.34 -15.87 -2.36
C THR A 125 19.52 -15.06 -1.34
N TRP A 126 18.31 -14.62 -1.72
CA TRP A 126 17.42 -13.87 -0.84
C TRP A 126 16.97 -14.72 0.37
N THR A 127 16.72 -16.02 0.18
CA THR A 127 16.32 -16.92 1.28
C THR A 127 17.40 -17.10 2.36
N GLU A 128 18.69 -16.94 2.01
CA GLU A 128 19.78 -17.01 3.00
C GLU A 128 19.72 -15.88 4.04
N GLN A 129 19.11 -14.75 3.66
CA GLN A 129 19.01 -13.54 4.48
C GLN A 129 17.64 -13.40 5.16
N ASN A 130 16.63 -14.13 4.67
CA ASN A 130 15.24 -13.96 5.07
C ASN A 130 14.68 -15.24 5.70
N LYS A 131 14.41 -15.20 7.01
CA LYS A 131 13.89 -16.35 7.79
C LYS A 131 12.54 -16.86 7.26
N ASN A 132 11.72 -15.98 6.68
CA ASN A 132 10.39 -16.29 6.16
C ASN A 132 10.43 -16.36 4.64
N ALA A 133 11.15 -17.37 4.16
CA ALA A 133 11.44 -17.60 2.76
C ALA A 133 10.21 -18.10 1.97
N HIS A 134 9.19 -17.25 1.81
CA HIS A 134 8.06 -17.53 0.93
C HIS A 134 8.24 -16.82 -0.42
N PRO A 135 8.05 -17.49 -1.56
CA PRO A 135 8.25 -16.90 -2.89
C PRO A 135 7.46 -15.61 -3.14
N GLN A 136 6.25 -15.50 -2.57
CA GLN A 136 5.42 -14.29 -2.71
C GLN A 136 6.10 -13.04 -2.13
N PHE A 137 6.84 -13.14 -1.03
CA PHE A 137 7.54 -11.99 -0.44
C PHE A 137 8.68 -11.52 -1.33
N PHE A 138 9.47 -12.45 -1.87
CA PHE A 138 10.48 -12.14 -2.87
C PHE A 138 9.88 -11.44 -4.10
N CYS A 139 8.75 -11.96 -4.61
CA CYS A 139 8.06 -11.36 -5.75
C CYS A 139 7.56 -9.94 -5.43
N ALA A 140 7.02 -9.71 -4.23
CA ALA A 140 6.58 -8.40 -3.76
C ALA A 140 7.74 -7.40 -3.67
N ASP A 141 8.88 -7.82 -3.11
CA ASP A 141 10.09 -6.98 -2.99
C ASP A 141 10.67 -6.64 -4.37
N ALA A 142 10.67 -7.61 -5.30
CA ALA A 142 11.10 -7.41 -6.67
C ALA A 142 10.20 -6.43 -7.41
N LEU A 143 8.87 -6.53 -7.24
CA LEU A 143 7.91 -5.56 -7.76
C LEU A 143 8.13 -4.17 -7.17
N SER A 144 8.24 -4.07 -5.85
CA SER A 144 8.46 -2.79 -5.16
C SER A 144 9.71 -2.09 -5.69
N SER A 145 10.82 -2.83 -5.80
CA SER A 145 12.08 -2.33 -6.37
C SER A 145 11.91 -1.85 -7.81
N TYR A 146 11.18 -2.59 -8.64
CA TYR A 146 10.92 -2.21 -10.03
C TYR A 146 10.07 -0.94 -10.15
N CYS A 147 8.99 -0.85 -9.37
CA CYS A 147 8.16 0.35 -9.27
C CYS A 147 8.99 1.55 -8.80
N GLN A 148 9.88 1.34 -7.83
CA GLN A 148 10.77 2.40 -7.34
C GLN A 148 11.71 2.87 -8.46
N LEU A 149 12.32 1.96 -9.23
CA LEU A 149 13.16 2.33 -10.38
C LEU A 149 12.39 3.15 -11.43
N LEU A 150 11.13 2.82 -11.70
CA LEU A 150 10.28 3.63 -12.59
C LEU A 150 9.94 4.99 -11.98
N ALA A 151 9.67 5.04 -10.67
CA ALA A 151 9.35 6.27 -9.94
C ALA A 151 10.47 7.32 -10.02
N HIS A 152 11.74 6.91 -10.08
CA HIS A 152 12.89 7.83 -10.27
C HIS A 152 12.85 8.62 -11.59
N HIS A 153 11.96 8.28 -12.51
CA HIS A 153 11.76 8.99 -13.77
C HIS A 153 10.51 9.89 -13.77
N LEU A 154 9.76 9.88 -12.68
CA LEU A 154 8.60 10.74 -12.44
C LEU A 154 9.01 11.94 -11.57
N PRO A 155 8.17 12.99 -11.50
CA PRO A 155 8.45 14.14 -10.64
C PRO A 155 8.38 13.76 -9.17
N ASP A 156 9.35 14.23 -8.36
CA ASP A 156 9.42 13.91 -6.93
C ASP A 156 8.17 14.37 -6.14
N GLU A 157 7.53 15.47 -6.57
CA GLU A 157 6.33 15.98 -5.90
C GLU A 157 5.04 15.26 -6.31
N LEU A 158 5.10 14.33 -7.28
CA LEU A 158 3.94 13.56 -7.70
C LEU A 158 3.72 12.37 -6.77
N PRO A 159 2.60 12.32 -6.01
CA PRO A 159 2.33 11.17 -5.16
C PRO A 159 2.02 9.94 -5.99
N LEU A 160 2.67 8.82 -5.68
CA LEU A 160 2.50 7.58 -6.43
C LEU A 160 1.67 6.58 -5.65
N VAL A 161 0.73 5.94 -6.34
CA VAL A 161 -0.22 4.97 -5.80
C VAL A 161 0.01 3.62 -6.49
N LEU A 162 0.00 2.53 -5.70
CA LEU A 162 -0.09 1.16 -6.18
C LEU A 162 -1.45 0.57 -5.77
N CYS A 163 -2.20 0.08 -6.75
CA CYS A 163 -3.54 -0.45 -6.58
C CYS A 163 -3.50 -1.98 -6.62
N PHE A 164 -3.83 -2.64 -5.50
CA PHE A 164 -3.74 -4.09 -5.36
C PHE A 164 -5.07 -4.77 -5.06
N ASP A 165 -5.44 -5.76 -5.88
CA ASP A 165 -6.53 -6.69 -5.59
C ASP A 165 -6.03 -7.79 -4.67
N ALA A 166 -6.41 -7.71 -3.40
CA ALA A 166 -6.02 -8.69 -2.39
C ALA A 166 -6.99 -9.87 -2.31
N SER A 167 -8.09 -9.88 -3.08
CA SER A 167 -9.06 -10.97 -3.07
C SER A 167 -8.52 -12.35 -3.46
N PRO A 168 -7.47 -12.50 -4.30
CA PRO A 168 -6.89 -13.81 -4.61
C PRO A 168 -6.01 -14.39 -3.49
N LEU A 169 -5.65 -13.59 -2.48
CA LEU A 169 -4.76 -14.05 -1.41
C LEU A 169 -5.51 -14.96 -0.43
N PRO A 170 -4.88 -16.05 0.03
CA PRO A 170 -5.55 -17.06 0.84
C PRO A 170 -5.83 -16.61 2.29
N SER A 171 -5.10 -15.60 2.78
CA SER A 171 -5.12 -15.15 4.17
C SER A 171 -5.00 -13.62 4.21
N LEU A 172 -5.79 -13.00 5.09
CA LEU A 172 -5.74 -11.57 5.33
C LEU A 172 -4.44 -11.17 6.02
N THR A 173 -3.93 -12.00 6.95
CA THR A 173 -2.63 -11.74 7.60
C THR A 173 -1.50 -11.74 6.58
N ARG A 174 -1.51 -12.67 5.61
CA ARG A 174 -0.55 -12.66 4.51
C ARG A 174 -0.70 -11.44 3.63
N ALA A 175 -1.93 -11.02 3.32
CA ALA A 175 -2.17 -9.80 2.55
C ALA A 175 -1.65 -8.55 3.28
N LEU A 176 -1.90 -8.42 4.57
CA LEU A 176 -1.38 -7.33 5.42
C LEU A 176 0.15 -7.29 5.40
N ASN A 177 0.81 -8.45 5.48
CA ASN A 177 2.26 -8.53 5.43
C ASN A 177 2.84 -8.19 4.05
N LEU A 178 2.25 -8.75 2.99
CA LEU A 178 2.65 -8.54 1.60
C LEU A 178 2.50 -7.07 1.18
N LEU A 179 1.42 -6.42 1.62
CA LEU A 179 1.08 -5.03 1.26
C LEU A 179 1.45 -4.03 2.36
N SER A 180 2.41 -4.39 3.22
CA SER A 180 2.86 -3.53 4.32
C SER A 180 3.58 -2.28 3.81
N ARG A 181 3.46 -1.18 4.56
CA ARG A 181 4.19 0.07 4.29
C ARG A 181 5.71 -0.13 4.33
N GLU A 182 6.22 -1.10 5.09
CA GLU A 182 7.63 -1.45 5.11
C GLU A 182 8.16 -1.89 3.73
N ARG A 183 7.37 -2.64 2.96
CA ARG A 183 7.78 -3.09 1.61
C ARG A 183 7.61 -2.00 0.56
N PHE A 184 6.67 -1.09 0.75
CA PHE A 184 6.29 -0.07 -0.23
C PHE A 184 6.41 1.34 0.36
N GLU A 185 7.54 1.65 1.00
CA GLU A 185 7.74 2.89 1.79
C GLU A 185 7.45 4.18 1.00
N HIS A 186 7.75 4.18 -0.30
CA HIS A 186 7.63 5.35 -1.17
C HIS A 186 6.29 5.44 -1.91
N PHE A 187 5.34 4.54 -1.63
CA PHE A 187 4.08 4.47 -2.35
C PHE A 187 2.89 4.54 -1.40
N LEU A 188 1.83 5.19 -1.88
CA LEU A 188 0.51 5.03 -1.30
C LEU A 188 -0.09 3.71 -1.78
N ILE A 189 -0.64 2.92 -0.87
CA ILE A 189 -1.25 1.63 -1.20
C ILE A 189 -2.76 1.76 -1.22
N ALA A 190 -3.36 1.49 -2.38
CA ALA A 190 -4.80 1.37 -2.55
C ALA A 190 -5.18 -0.11 -2.67
N ILE A 191 -6.16 -0.56 -1.87
CA ILE A 191 -6.46 -1.98 -1.72
C ILE A 191 -7.91 -2.23 -2.07
N GLN A 192 -8.13 -3.19 -2.97
CA GLN A 192 -9.42 -3.78 -3.20
C GLN A 192 -9.53 -5.05 -2.35
N ALA A 193 -10.18 -4.93 -1.19
CA ALA A 193 -10.49 -6.03 -0.29
C ALA A 193 -11.80 -5.76 0.45
N PRO A 194 -12.71 -6.74 0.59
CA PRO A 194 -14.00 -6.51 1.22
C PRO A 194 -13.86 -6.13 2.70
N ARG A 195 -12.93 -6.76 3.42
CA ARG A 195 -12.73 -6.64 4.87
C ARG A 195 -11.28 -6.30 5.21
N TRP A 196 -10.85 -5.08 4.86
CA TRP A 196 -9.53 -4.58 5.22
C TRP A 196 -9.57 -3.94 6.62
N PRO A 197 -8.83 -4.45 7.62
CA PRO A 197 -8.94 -4.01 9.01
C PRO A 197 -8.07 -2.78 9.29
N MET A 198 -7.90 -1.89 8.32
CA MET A 198 -7.12 -0.66 8.48
C MET A 198 -7.74 0.48 7.68
N PRO A 199 -7.54 1.74 8.10
CA PRO A 199 -7.75 2.88 7.21
C PRO A 199 -6.88 2.71 5.96
N SER A 200 -7.49 2.79 4.78
CA SER A 200 -6.77 2.61 3.52
C SER A 200 -7.43 3.35 2.38
N LEU A 201 -6.64 3.60 1.33
CA LEU A 201 -7.20 3.92 0.04
C LEU A 201 -7.86 2.66 -0.52
N ARG A 202 -9.05 2.81 -1.07
CA ARG A 202 -9.73 1.80 -1.88
C ARG A 202 -9.72 2.28 -3.31
N TYR A 203 -9.45 1.37 -4.24
CA TYR A 203 -9.67 1.64 -5.64
C TYR A 203 -10.86 0.81 -6.13
N ASN A 204 -11.66 1.42 -6.99
CA ASN A 204 -12.78 0.79 -7.68
C ASN A 204 -12.84 1.34 -9.13
N GLN A 205 -13.88 0.98 -9.88
CA GLN A 205 -14.05 1.46 -11.26
C GLN A 205 -14.21 2.98 -11.36
N ASP A 206 -14.74 3.61 -10.31
CA ASP A 206 -15.01 5.06 -10.25
C ASP A 206 -13.79 5.87 -9.75
N GLY A 207 -12.75 5.19 -9.28
CA GLY A 207 -11.47 5.77 -8.90
C GLY A 207 -11.01 5.40 -7.49
N LEU A 208 -10.29 6.33 -6.87
CA LEU A 208 -9.78 6.17 -5.51
C LEU A 208 -10.73 6.82 -4.51
N SER A 209 -10.94 6.16 -3.39
CA SER A 209 -11.63 6.72 -2.22
C SER A 209 -10.91 6.30 -0.95
N PHE A 210 -10.87 7.19 0.04
CA PHE A 210 -10.34 6.84 1.35
C PHE A 210 -11.43 6.18 2.20
N LEU A 211 -11.14 5.01 2.77
CA LEU A 211 -12.03 4.37 3.74
C LEU A 211 -11.48 4.62 5.16
N PRO A 212 -12.11 5.50 5.95
CA PRO A 212 -11.78 5.62 7.35
C PRO A 212 -12.23 4.36 8.12
N LEU A 213 -11.51 4.04 9.19
CA LEU A 213 -11.87 2.97 10.10
C LEU A 213 -11.86 3.50 11.54
N SER A 214 -13.04 3.50 12.17
CA SER A 214 -13.19 3.87 13.57
C SER A 214 -13.17 2.62 14.43
N ALA A 215 -12.11 2.44 15.20
CA ALA A 215 -11.96 1.35 16.16
C ALA A 215 -11.21 1.88 17.38
N LEU A 216 -11.64 1.45 18.57
CA LEU A 216 -10.97 1.72 19.84
C LEU A 216 -10.02 0.58 20.24
N THR A 217 -10.11 -0.56 19.55
CA THR A 217 -9.24 -1.72 19.75
C THR A 217 -8.27 -1.87 18.59
N GLY A 218 -6.98 -1.95 18.89
CA GLY A 218 -5.92 -2.30 17.97
C GLY A 218 -5.55 -3.78 18.06
N LEU A 219 -5.15 -4.39 16.94
CA LEU A 219 -4.40 -5.64 16.91
C LEU A 219 -2.97 -5.32 16.45
N CYS A 220 -1.99 -5.53 17.32
CA CYS A 220 -0.59 -5.29 16.99
C CYS A 220 -0.10 -6.36 16.01
N PHE A 221 0.29 -5.92 14.81
CA PHE A 221 0.86 -6.77 13.78
C PHE A 221 2.39 -6.85 13.94
N PRO A 222 2.98 -8.04 14.13
CA PRO A 222 4.41 -8.17 14.36
C PRO A 222 5.26 -7.71 13.17
N LYS A 223 6.54 -7.41 13.44
CA LYS A 223 7.52 -7.14 12.38
C LYS A 223 7.70 -8.35 11.47
N ASN A 224 8.05 -8.09 10.21
CA ASN A 224 8.31 -9.13 9.19
C ASN A 224 9.28 -10.23 9.65
N GLU A 225 10.32 -9.88 10.41
CA GLU A 225 11.33 -10.81 10.94
C GLU A 225 10.78 -11.79 11.98
N CYS A 226 9.66 -11.46 12.61
CA CYS A 226 9.00 -12.25 13.65
C CYS A 226 7.84 -13.11 13.12
N MET A 227 7.47 -12.95 11.84
CA MET A 227 6.28 -13.57 11.25
C MET A 227 6.52 -15.01 10.80
N THR A 228 6.30 -16.00 11.67
CA THR A 228 6.36 -17.42 11.27
C THR A 228 5.03 -17.92 10.70
N GLU A 229 5.00 -19.10 10.06
CA GLU A 229 3.74 -19.74 9.62
C GLU A 229 2.76 -19.98 10.79
N GLU A 230 3.28 -20.31 11.98
CA GLU A 230 2.48 -20.43 13.20
C GLU A 230 1.88 -19.07 13.59
N THR A 231 2.69 -18.01 13.57
CA THR A 231 2.23 -16.64 13.84
C THR A 231 1.18 -16.17 12.84
N PHE A 232 1.35 -16.47 11.54
CA PHE A 232 0.35 -16.17 10.51
C PHE A 232 -0.99 -16.81 10.85
N PHE A 233 -0.97 -18.10 11.19
CA PHE A 233 -2.16 -18.87 11.52
C PHE A 233 -2.86 -18.38 12.80
N GLU A 234 -2.10 -18.02 13.84
CA GLU A 234 -2.66 -17.46 15.06
C GLU A 234 -3.33 -16.11 14.85
N ILE A 235 -2.67 -15.20 14.09
CA ILE A 235 -3.25 -13.89 13.78
C ILE A 235 -4.52 -14.04 12.92
N ASP A 236 -4.52 -14.94 11.93
CA ASP A 236 -5.72 -15.21 11.13
C ASP A 236 -6.89 -15.66 12.02
N LYS A 237 -6.65 -16.57 12.97
CA LYS A 237 -7.69 -16.99 13.94
C LYS A 237 -8.22 -15.83 14.78
N ILE A 238 -7.35 -14.95 15.24
CA ILE A 238 -7.74 -13.77 16.03
C ILE A 238 -8.61 -12.85 15.18
N ILE A 239 -8.19 -12.56 13.95
CA ILE A 239 -8.93 -11.72 13.02
C ILE A 239 -10.30 -12.33 12.71
N ASP A 240 -10.36 -13.63 12.44
CA ASP A 240 -11.63 -14.33 12.19
C ASP A 240 -12.56 -14.24 13.40
N ALA A 241 -12.07 -14.45 14.62
CA ALA A 241 -12.85 -14.31 15.84
C ALA A 241 -13.37 -12.87 16.06
N LEU A 242 -12.56 -11.86 15.75
CA LEU A 242 -12.97 -10.44 15.82
C LEU A 242 -14.07 -10.13 14.78
N TYR A 243 -13.96 -10.69 13.57
CA TYR A 243 -15.02 -10.55 12.57
C TYR A 243 -16.30 -11.28 12.94
N GLU A 244 -16.21 -12.52 13.45
CA GLU A 244 -17.37 -13.30 13.88
C GLU A 244 -18.13 -12.63 15.04
N SER A 245 -17.41 -11.96 15.94
CA SER A 245 -18.00 -11.20 17.04
C SER A 245 -18.50 -9.80 16.63
N ASN A 246 -18.32 -9.38 15.38
CA ASN A 246 -18.55 -8.01 14.90
C ASN A 246 -17.88 -6.95 15.77
N HIS A 247 -16.73 -7.28 16.37
CA HIS A 247 -15.97 -6.35 17.21
C HIS A 247 -15.16 -5.40 16.31
N PRO A 248 -15.39 -4.08 16.33
CA PRO A 248 -14.59 -3.16 15.54
C PRO A 248 -13.14 -3.14 16.03
N PHE A 249 -12.21 -3.46 15.14
CA PHE A 249 -10.79 -3.42 15.43
C PHE A 249 -10.04 -2.80 14.25
N ARG A 250 -8.82 -2.34 14.51
CA ARG A 250 -7.88 -1.98 13.45
C ARG A 250 -6.53 -2.66 13.67
N VAL A 251 -5.87 -3.06 12.59
CA VAL A 251 -4.51 -3.57 12.64
C VAL A 251 -3.55 -2.39 12.78
N VAL A 252 -2.55 -2.53 13.64
CA VAL A 252 -1.48 -1.55 13.86
C VAL A 252 -0.14 -2.26 13.74
N PHE A 253 0.69 -1.85 12.79
CA PHE A 253 1.99 -2.50 12.61
C PHE A 253 2.96 -2.09 13.73
N GLU A 254 3.70 -3.05 14.26
CA GLU A 254 4.67 -2.84 15.34
C GLU A 254 5.70 -1.75 14.99
N GLU A 255 6.12 -1.69 13.73
CA GLU A 255 7.06 -0.67 13.23
C GLU A 255 6.47 0.75 13.36
N PHE A 256 5.17 0.90 13.14
CA PHE A 256 4.48 2.20 13.15
C PHE A 256 3.61 2.41 14.40
N LEU A 257 3.79 1.60 15.46
CA LEU A 257 2.89 1.60 16.63
C LEU A 257 2.68 3.01 17.22
N ALA A 258 3.75 3.78 17.39
CA ALA A 258 3.70 5.12 17.98
C ALA A 258 3.01 6.16 17.06
N GLU A 259 3.00 5.92 15.75
CA GLU A 259 2.30 6.77 14.76
C GLU A 259 0.82 6.39 14.62
N GLN A 260 0.47 5.16 14.97
CA GLN A 260 -0.79 4.53 14.62
C GLN A 260 -1.65 4.15 15.82
N TRP A 261 -1.27 4.50 17.05
CA TRP A 261 -2.04 4.17 18.24
C TRP A 261 -3.11 5.22 18.61
N ASP A 262 -3.15 6.36 17.92
CA ASP A 262 -4.01 7.48 18.30
C ASP A 262 -5.49 7.13 18.16
N GLY A 263 -6.26 7.35 19.23
CA GLY A 263 -7.67 6.98 19.31
C GLY A 263 -7.92 5.50 19.63
N LEU A 264 -6.90 4.74 20.05
CA LEU A 264 -7.07 3.41 20.65
C LEU A 264 -7.10 3.50 22.16
N ASP A 265 -7.99 2.71 22.76
CA ASP A 265 -8.06 2.47 24.20
C ASP A 265 -7.37 1.15 24.57
N GLU A 266 -7.43 0.15 23.69
CA GLU A 266 -6.86 -1.19 23.89
C GLU A 266 -6.00 -1.60 22.69
N ILE A 267 -4.84 -2.24 22.94
CA ILE A 267 -4.07 -2.95 21.91
C ILE A 267 -3.89 -4.41 22.31
N GLN A 268 -4.38 -5.31 21.47
CA GLN A 268 -4.22 -6.75 21.60
C GLN A 268 -2.90 -7.19 20.95
N VAL A 269 -2.16 -8.08 21.61
CA VAL A 269 -0.82 -8.49 21.18
C VAL A 269 -0.61 -9.99 21.34
N LEU A 270 0.19 -10.58 20.46
CA LEU A 270 0.75 -11.93 20.60
C LEU A 270 2.15 -11.83 21.24
N PRO A 271 2.30 -12.07 22.56
CA PRO A 271 3.51 -11.67 23.28
C PRO A 271 4.77 -12.35 22.76
N HIS A 272 4.70 -13.58 22.27
CA HIS A 272 5.86 -14.32 21.77
C HIS A 272 6.36 -13.81 20.40
N SER A 273 5.51 -13.08 19.66
CA SER A 273 5.83 -12.55 18.32
C SER A 273 6.37 -11.11 18.35
N LEU A 274 6.25 -10.40 19.48
CA LEU A 274 6.70 -9.02 19.59
C LEU A 274 8.23 -8.89 19.70
N SER A 275 8.80 -7.93 18.96
CA SER A 275 10.19 -7.55 19.16
C SER A 275 10.39 -6.80 20.49
N ALA A 276 11.65 -6.70 20.94
CA ALA A 276 11.99 -5.91 22.12
C ALA A 276 11.62 -4.42 21.97
N GLN A 277 11.68 -3.89 20.74
CA GLN A 277 11.29 -2.52 20.45
C GLN A 277 9.77 -2.35 20.52
N GLY A 278 9.00 -3.30 19.97
CA GLY A 278 7.54 -3.33 20.06
C GLY A 278 7.05 -3.29 21.49
N ARG A 279 7.62 -4.13 22.37
CA ARG A 279 7.31 -4.12 23.82
C ARG A 279 7.57 -2.75 24.46
N ARG A 280 8.69 -2.10 24.12
CA ARG A 280 8.99 -0.75 24.64
C ARG A 280 7.98 0.29 24.14
N LYS A 281 7.58 0.21 22.87
CA LYS A 281 6.53 1.09 22.33
C LYS A 281 5.23 0.86 23.10
N LEU A 282 4.81 -0.38 23.32
CA LEU A 282 3.60 -0.72 24.09
C LEU A 282 3.63 -0.20 25.54
N LEU A 283 4.77 -0.21 26.23
CA LEU A 283 4.88 0.43 27.55
C LEU A 283 4.61 1.95 27.47
N GLY A 284 4.99 2.59 26.37
CA GLY A 284 4.63 3.98 26.10
C GLY A 284 3.13 4.19 25.91
N PHE A 285 2.43 3.22 25.30
CA PHE A 285 0.98 3.26 25.11
C PHE A 285 0.25 3.19 26.46
N GLU A 286 0.68 2.27 27.33
CA GLU A 286 0.16 2.14 28.69
C GLU A 286 0.43 3.39 29.52
N ALA A 287 1.63 3.97 29.41
CA ALA A 287 1.98 5.21 30.09
C ALA A 287 1.12 6.40 29.63
N ALA A 288 0.61 6.38 28.39
CA ALA A 288 -0.34 7.35 27.85
C ALA A 288 -1.81 7.07 28.25
N GLY A 289 -2.06 5.99 29.01
CA GLY A 289 -3.39 5.62 29.51
C GLY A 289 -4.09 4.51 28.73
N GLY A 290 -3.46 3.94 27.71
CA GLY A 290 -3.98 2.78 26.98
C GLY A 290 -3.86 1.47 27.77
N THR A 291 -4.55 0.43 27.29
CA THR A 291 -4.48 -0.92 27.88
C THR A 291 -3.87 -1.90 26.88
N VAL A 292 -2.86 -2.66 27.30
CA VAL A 292 -2.30 -3.75 26.48
C VAL A 292 -2.89 -5.08 26.94
N ARG A 293 -3.44 -5.85 26.00
CA ARG A 293 -4.04 -7.16 26.27
C ARG A 293 -3.27 -8.25 25.55
N GLU A 294 -2.69 -9.16 26.33
CA GLU A 294 -2.01 -10.35 25.80
C GLU A 294 -3.05 -11.42 25.41
N LEU A 295 -2.87 -11.99 24.21
CA LEU A 295 -3.70 -13.07 23.65
C LEU A 295 -3.00 -14.44 23.76
#